data_AF-A0A376C250-F1
#
_entry.id   AF-A0A376C250-F1
#
_cell.length_a   1.000
_cell.length_b   1.000
_cell.length_c   1.000
_cell.angle_alpha   90.00
_cell.angle_beta   90.00
_cell.angle_gamma   90.00
#
_symmetry.space_group_name_H-M   'P 1'
#
loop_
_entity.id
_entity.type
_entity.pdbx_description
1 polymer ?
#
loop_
_entity_poly.entity_id
_entity_poly.type
_entity_poly.pdbx_seq_one_letter_code
_entity_poly.pdbx_strand_id
1 'polypeptide(L)'
;MNYYSAVRLLTIVSLFIILQSCAIKGNFKGLYSYFNTTYKAKPELFSKEKWNCHEKNDNKVRIIRGKDIVKCLSQYSRSLVYIWSPNCTSDICYPLDEIQKYCNRQGIELFIVAEYYDAEKMTQQYTVKNPILAIDTEYYKTNITKRYVALFLKDIDFLSPLQNRYLLFEKGNFSREIYDIFNDEKLKLEEALTY
;
A
#
# COMPACT_ATOMS: atom_id res chain seq x y z
N MET A 1 -18.55 -59.44 11.36
CA MET A 1 -18.25 -58.00 11.36
C MET A 1 -18.92 -57.39 12.58
N ASN A 2 -18.17 -56.94 13.57
CA ASN A 2 -18.73 -56.56 14.88
C ASN A 2 -19.55 -55.27 14.76
N TYR A 3 -20.73 -55.24 15.37
CA TYR A 3 -21.65 -54.09 15.40
C TYR A 3 -20.93 -52.78 15.76
N TYR A 4 -20.00 -52.84 16.72
CA TYR A 4 -19.16 -51.71 17.12
C TYR A 4 -18.22 -51.18 16.02
N SER A 5 -17.71 -52.06 15.15
CA SER A 5 -16.89 -51.66 14.00
C SER A 5 -17.72 -50.96 12.94
N ALA A 6 -18.97 -51.39 12.72
CA ALA A 6 -19.89 -50.75 11.77
C ALA A 6 -20.34 -49.36 12.26
N VAL A 7 -20.66 -49.22 13.55
CA VAL A 7 -21.06 -47.94 14.16
C VAL A 7 -19.91 -46.92 14.14
N ARG A 8 -18.67 -47.35 14.41
CA ARG A 8 -17.47 -46.50 14.30
C ARG A 8 -17.21 -46.03 12.87
N LEU A 9 -17.39 -46.92 11.90
CA LEU A 9 -17.20 -46.57 10.48
C LEU A 9 -18.26 -45.54 10.03
N LEU A 10 -19.51 -45.71 10.48
CA LEU A 10 -20.62 -44.78 10.22
C LEU A 10 -20.39 -43.41 10.86
N THR A 11 -19.82 -43.34 12.06
CA THR A 11 -19.50 -42.06 12.72
C THR A 11 -18.36 -41.33 12.01
N ILE A 12 -17.32 -42.05 11.56
CA ILE A 12 -16.20 -41.46 10.80
C ILE A 12 -16.68 -40.94 9.44
N VAL A 13 -17.52 -41.70 8.73
CA VAL A 13 -18.09 -41.30 7.43
C VAL A 13 -19.01 -40.08 7.59
N SER A 14 -19.85 -40.06 8.63
CA SER A 14 -20.71 -38.90 8.95
C SER A 14 -19.89 -37.64 9.23
N LEU A 15 -18.80 -37.74 10.00
CA LEU A 15 -17.91 -36.61 10.29
C LEU A 15 -17.21 -36.08 9.02
N PHE A 16 -16.87 -36.95 8.07
CA PHE A 16 -16.23 -36.56 6.81
C PHE A 16 -17.17 -35.80 5.86
N ILE A 17 -18.48 -36.10 5.90
CA ILE A 17 -19.50 -35.41 5.09
C ILE A 17 -19.74 -33.98 5.59
N ILE A 18 -19.66 -33.75 6.91
CA ILE A 18 -19.87 -32.43 7.50
C ILE A 18 -18.74 -31.44 7.10
N LEU A 19 -17.50 -31.93 6.93
CA LEU A 19 -16.34 -31.11 6.58
C LEU A 19 -16.32 -30.61 5.13
N GLN A 20 -17.12 -31.19 4.23
CA GLN A 20 -17.20 -30.77 2.82
C GLN A 20 -18.17 -29.58 2.60
N SER A 21 -18.94 -29.17 3.62
CA SER A 21 -19.97 -28.13 3.47
C SER A 21 -19.48 -26.69 3.64
N CYS A 22 -18.21 -26.48 4.02
CA CYS A 22 -17.61 -25.14 4.13
C CYS A 22 -16.69 -24.82 2.94
N ALA A 23 -17.29 -24.47 1.79
CA ALA A 23 -16.55 -23.76 0.74
C ALA A 23 -16.40 -22.29 1.14
N ILE A 24 -15.26 -21.92 1.72
CA ILE A 24 -14.92 -20.51 1.98
C ILE A 24 -14.75 -19.80 0.64
N LYS A 25 -15.81 -19.13 0.16
CA LYS A 25 -15.75 -18.15 -0.93
C LYS A 25 -15.16 -16.83 -0.40
N GLY A 26 -13.94 -16.90 0.13
CA GLY A 26 -13.19 -15.74 0.59
C GLY A 26 -12.32 -15.20 -0.53
N ASN A 27 -12.37 -13.90 -0.77
CA ASN A 27 -11.36 -13.24 -1.59
C ASN A 27 -10.18 -12.89 -0.66
N PHE A 28 -8.98 -13.38 -0.93
CA PHE A 28 -7.76 -13.06 -0.16
C PHE A 28 -7.25 -11.62 -0.43
N LYS A 29 -8.17 -10.69 -0.72
CA LYS A 29 -7.90 -9.26 -0.91
C LYS A 29 -7.25 -8.74 0.36
N GLY A 30 -6.03 -8.21 0.24
CA GLY A 30 -5.24 -7.76 1.39
C GLY A 30 -4.07 -8.68 1.78
N LEU A 31 -4.10 -9.96 1.40
CA LEU A 31 -3.03 -10.89 1.77
C LEU A 31 -1.86 -10.87 0.78
N TYR A 32 -2.19 -10.71 -0.50
CA TYR A 32 -1.24 -10.72 -1.61
C TYR A 32 -1.29 -9.43 -2.41
N SER A 33 -0.20 -9.11 -3.11
CA SER A 33 -0.05 -7.87 -3.87
C SER A 33 -1.00 -7.71 -5.05
N TYR A 34 -1.36 -8.83 -5.70
CA TYR A 34 -2.00 -8.89 -7.03
C TYR A 34 -1.14 -8.38 -8.20
N PHE A 35 0.17 -8.15 -8.00
CA PHE A 35 1.07 -7.60 -9.02
C PHE A 35 1.04 -8.40 -10.33
N ASN A 36 1.29 -9.71 -10.26
CA ASN A 36 1.33 -10.58 -11.45
C ASN A 36 -0.01 -10.62 -12.19
N THR A 37 -1.13 -10.60 -11.47
CA THR A 37 -2.46 -10.59 -12.08
C THR A 37 -2.69 -9.27 -12.82
N THR A 38 -2.38 -8.16 -12.17
CA THR A 38 -2.53 -6.81 -12.72
C THR A 38 -1.58 -6.58 -13.90
N TYR A 39 -0.33 -7.01 -13.81
CA TYR A 39 0.66 -6.93 -14.89
C TYR A 39 0.26 -7.79 -16.09
N LYS A 40 -0.28 -9.01 -15.88
CA LYS A 40 -0.78 -9.85 -16.98
C LYS A 40 -1.99 -9.23 -17.68
N ALA A 41 -2.87 -8.58 -16.93
CA ALA A 41 -4.05 -7.92 -17.49
C ALA A 41 -3.70 -6.63 -18.24
N LYS A 42 -2.70 -5.88 -17.76
CA LYS A 42 -2.32 -4.58 -18.30
C LYS A 42 -0.82 -4.29 -18.18
N PRO A 43 0.04 -4.93 -19.00
CA PRO A 43 1.50 -4.82 -18.86
C PRO A 43 2.01 -3.40 -19.13
N GLU A 44 1.36 -2.64 -20.01
CA GLU A 44 1.72 -1.27 -20.39
C GLU A 44 1.52 -0.25 -19.25
N LEU A 45 0.77 -0.62 -18.21
CA LEU A 45 0.60 0.18 -17.00
C LEU A 45 1.93 0.35 -16.26
N PHE A 46 2.81 -0.64 -16.32
CA PHE A 46 4.04 -0.65 -15.53
C PHE A 46 5.24 -0.29 -16.39
N SER A 47 6.03 0.68 -15.95
CA SER A 47 7.36 0.93 -16.51
C SER A 47 8.40 0.14 -15.72
N LYS A 48 9.23 -0.60 -16.46
CA LYS A 48 10.42 -1.29 -15.93
C LYS A 48 11.67 -0.41 -15.97
N GLU A 49 11.55 0.78 -16.52
CA GLU A 49 12.65 1.74 -16.53
C GLU A 49 12.95 2.20 -15.11
N LYS A 50 14.22 2.51 -14.86
CA LYS A 50 14.65 3.00 -13.56
C LYS A 50 14.05 4.38 -13.31
N TRP A 51 13.18 4.45 -12.31
CA TRP A 51 12.58 5.70 -11.86
C TRP A 51 13.62 6.67 -11.29
N ASN A 52 13.36 7.97 -11.44
CA ASN A 52 14.13 9.06 -10.85
C ASN A 52 13.21 10.11 -10.18
N CYS A 53 13.76 10.86 -9.23
CA CYS A 53 13.02 11.78 -8.35
C CYS A 53 12.31 12.95 -9.03
N HIS A 54 12.65 13.25 -10.29
CA HIS A 54 12.11 14.39 -11.04
C HIS A 54 11.18 13.96 -12.17
N GLU A 55 10.93 12.67 -12.29
CA GLU A 55 10.02 12.12 -13.28
C GLU A 55 8.59 12.52 -12.94
N LYS A 56 7.93 13.20 -13.88
CA LYS A 56 6.54 13.61 -13.74
C LYS A 56 5.60 12.44 -14.01
N ASN A 57 4.41 12.49 -13.42
CA ASN A 57 3.36 11.53 -13.70
C ASN A 57 3.01 11.51 -15.20
N ASP A 58 3.22 10.35 -15.83
CA ASP A 58 2.84 10.06 -17.22
C ASP A 58 1.74 8.98 -17.30
N ASN A 59 1.01 8.78 -16.20
CA ASN A 59 -0.01 7.73 -15.99
C ASN A 59 0.52 6.30 -16.08
N LYS A 60 1.84 6.10 -15.99
CA LYS A 60 2.44 4.78 -15.80
C LYS A 60 2.94 4.62 -14.36
N VAL A 61 2.80 3.41 -13.87
CA VAL A 61 3.26 2.99 -12.55
C VAL A 61 4.74 2.63 -12.62
N ARG A 62 5.53 3.18 -11.71
CA ARG A 62 6.98 2.94 -11.63
C ARG A 62 7.30 1.88 -10.60
N ILE A 63 8.02 0.83 -10.97
CA ILE A 63 8.45 -0.21 -10.03
C ILE A 63 9.69 0.27 -9.29
N ILE A 64 9.66 0.27 -7.96
CA ILE A 64 10.71 0.82 -7.10
C ILE A 64 11.07 -0.09 -5.93
N ARG A 65 12.27 0.12 -5.39
CA ARG A 65 12.70 -0.38 -4.08
C ARG A 65 12.72 0.79 -3.10
N GLY A 66 12.65 0.53 -1.79
CA GLY A 66 12.75 1.59 -0.78
C GLY A 66 14.04 2.39 -0.91
N LYS A 67 15.15 1.73 -1.27
CA LYS A 67 16.44 2.40 -1.53
C LYS A 67 16.42 3.40 -2.69
N ASP A 68 15.50 3.24 -3.64
CA ASP A 68 15.39 4.16 -4.78
C ASP A 68 14.76 5.50 -4.36
N ILE A 69 13.82 5.48 -3.40
CA ILE A 69 13.12 6.68 -2.92
C ILE A 69 13.90 7.44 -1.83
N VAL A 70 14.73 6.78 -1.00
CA VAL A 70 15.51 7.46 0.06
C VAL A 70 16.29 8.67 -0.48
N LYS A 71 16.89 8.53 -1.66
CA LYS A 71 17.62 9.64 -2.30
C LYS A 71 16.72 10.80 -2.69
N CYS A 72 15.46 10.53 -3.02
CA CYS A 72 14.48 11.56 -3.35
C CYS A 72 14.00 12.27 -2.09
N LEU A 73 13.74 11.54 -0.99
CA LEU A 73 13.26 12.12 0.26
C LEU A 73 14.21 13.19 0.81
N SER A 74 15.52 13.03 0.61
CA SER A 74 16.54 14.00 1.06
C SER A 74 16.68 15.24 0.17
N GLN A 75 16.10 15.25 -1.03
CA GLN A 75 16.12 16.43 -1.93
C GLN A 75 15.11 17.51 -1.52
N TYR A 76 14.14 17.15 -0.67
CA TYR A 76 13.05 18.04 -0.26
C TYR A 76 13.16 18.37 1.22
N SER A 77 12.76 19.58 1.59
CA SER A 77 12.69 20.00 3.00
C SER A 77 11.71 19.13 3.79
N ARG A 78 10.52 18.91 3.20
CA ARG A 78 9.49 18.00 3.70
C ARG A 78 8.96 17.13 2.57
N SER A 79 8.79 15.85 2.85
CA SER A 79 8.15 14.91 1.94
C SER A 79 7.17 14.02 2.69
N LEU A 80 6.14 13.55 1.99
CA LEU A 80 5.15 12.63 2.50
C LEU A 80 5.18 11.36 1.66
N VAL A 81 5.42 10.22 2.31
CA VAL A 81 5.21 8.91 1.70
C VAL A 81 3.82 8.45 2.10
N TYR A 82 2.93 8.27 1.12
CA TYR A 82 1.60 7.73 1.31
C TYR A 82 1.57 6.26 0.87
N ILE A 83 1.41 5.34 1.83
CA ILE A 83 1.21 3.92 1.59
C ILE A 83 -0.24 3.68 1.15
N TRP A 84 -0.42 3.73 -0.17
CA TRP A 84 -1.71 3.78 -0.81
C TRP A 84 -2.24 2.39 -1.17
N SER A 85 -3.53 2.22 -0.91
CA SER A 85 -4.33 1.04 -1.22
C SER A 85 -5.46 1.44 -2.17
N PRO A 86 -5.49 1.00 -3.44
CA PRO A 86 -6.51 1.41 -4.41
C PRO A 86 -7.96 1.07 -4.01
N ASN A 87 -8.12 0.02 -3.18
CA ASN A 87 -9.41 -0.46 -2.70
C ASN A 87 -9.59 -0.20 -1.20
N CYS A 88 -8.92 0.81 -0.64
CA CYS A 88 -9.10 1.16 0.76
C CYS A 88 -10.51 1.73 1.01
N THR A 89 -11.17 1.22 2.06
CA THR A 89 -12.52 1.64 2.47
C THR A 89 -12.54 2.38 3.81
N SER A 90 -11.38 2.64 4.40
CA SER A 90 -11.28 3.35 5.67
C SER A 90 -11.45 4.86 5.44
N ASP A 91 -12.07 5.56 6.38
CA ASP A 91 -12.32 7.00 6.30
C ASP A 91 -11.05 7.84 6.22
N ILE A 92 -9.91 7.29 6.64
CA ILE A 92 -8.59 7.93 6.55
C ILE A 92 -7.89 7.72 5.20
N CYS A 93 -8.50 7.00 4.26
CA CYS A 93 -7.98 6.80 2.91
C CYS A 93 -8.56 7.82 1.95
N TYR A 94 -7.88 8.96 1.84
CA TYR A 94 -8.34 10.06 0.99
C TYR A 94 -7.99 9.86 -0.48
N PRO A 95 -8.77 10.45 -1.41
CA PRO A 95 -8.44 10.49 -2.83
C PRO A 95 -7.05 11.08 -3.09
N LEU A 96 -6.32 10.53 -4.06
CA LEU A 96 -4.96 10.96 -4.38
C LEU A 96 -4.89 12.45 -4.75
N ASP A 97 -5.90 12.95 -5.45
CA ASP A 97 -5.99 14.36 -5.85
C ASP A 97 -6.13 15.30 -4.65
N GLU A 98 -6.82 14.87 -3.60
CA GLU A 98 -6.99 15.66 -2.37
C GLU A 98 -5.69 15.71 -1.58
N ILE A 99 -5.00 14.57 -1.46
CA ILE A 99 -3.68 14.52 -0.83
C ILE A 99 -2.67 15.36 -1.62
N GLN A 100 -2.69 15.31 -2.95
CA GLN A 100 -1.81 16.16 -3.76
C GLN A 100 -2.10 17.64 -3.53
N LYS A 101 -3.38 18.05 -3.50
CA LYS A 101 -3.76 19.44 -3.19
C LYS A 101 -3.29 19.87 -1.81
N TYR A 102 -3.46 19.01 -0.81
CA TYR A 102 -2.95 19.23 0.54
C TYR A 102 -1.44 19.46 0.55
N CYS A 103 -0.68 18.51 0.00
CA CYS A 103 0.77 18.56 -0.07
C CYS A 103 1.26 19.83 -0.80
N ASN A 104 0.57 20.22 -1.89
CA ASN A 104 0.88 21.45 -2.62
C ASN A 104 0.70 22.70 -1.74
N ARG A 105 -0.40 22.82 -0.99
CA ARG A 105 -0.63 23.97 -0.08
C ARG A 105 0.43 24.05 1.02
N GLN A 106 0.85 22.90 1.52
CA GLN A 106 1.81 22.81 2.62
C GLN A 106 3.28 22.84 2.15
N GLY A 107 3.55 22.89 0.84
CA GLY A 107 4.92 22.81 0.31
C GLY A 107 5.62 21.50 0.68
N ILE A 108 4.87 20.39 0.67
CA ILE A 108 5.34 19.04 0.95
C ILE A 108 5.39 18.27 -0.38
N GLU A 109 6.49 17.56 -0.65
CA GLU A 109 6.57 16.70 -1.82
C GLU A 109 5.86 15.36 -1.56
N LEU A 110 4.96 14.94 -2.45
CA LEU A 110 4.14 13.74 -2.26
C LEU A 110 4.70 12.56 -3.06
N PHE A 111 4.96 11.45 -2.37
CA PHE A 111 5.28 10.16 -2.98
C PHE A 111 4.18 9.15 -2.67
N ILE A 112 3.50 8.67 -3.70
CA ILE A 112 2.40 7.70 -3.59
C ILE A 112 2.97 6.31 -3.84
N VAL A 113 2.96 5.45 -2.82
CA VAL A 113 3.51 4.10 -2.88
C VAL A 113 2.38 3.09 -2.75
N ALA A 114 2.10 2.37 -3.83
CA ALA A 114 1.04 1.37 -3.88
C ALA A 114 1.47 0.09 -3.16
N GLU A 115 0.68 -0.33 -2.15
CA GLU A 115 0.83 -1.63 -1.51
C GLU A 115 -0.06 -2.72 -2.15
N TYR A 116 -1.04 -2.39 -2.98
CA TYR A 116 -1.78 -3.35 -3.80
C TYR A 116 -1.94 -2.85 -5.24
N TYR A 117 -2.14 -3.79 -6.15
CA TYR A 117 -2.21 -3.50 -7.59
C TYR A 117 -3.57 -3.82 -8.15
N ASP A 118 -4.25 -2.83 -8.70
CA ASP A 118 -5.56 -2.93 -9.31
C ASP A 118 -5.57 -2.14 -10.62
N ALA A 119 -5.70 -2.83 -11.76
CA ALA A 119 -5.56 -2.20 -13.07
C ALA A 119 -6.60 -1.09 -13.30
N GLU A 120 -7.83 -1.27 -12.82
CA GLU A 120 -8.90 -0.30 -13.02
C GLU A 120 -8.60 0.96 -12.25
N LYS A 121 -8.30 0.84 -10.95
CA LYS A 121 -8.00 2.00 -10.10
C LYS A 121 -6.71 2.70 -10.50
N MET A 122 -5.65 1.95 -10.77
CA MET A 122 -4.34 2.53 -11.10
C MET A 122 -4.28 3.19 -12.48
N THR A 123 -5.27 2.97 -13.34
CA THR A 123 -5.34 3.61 -14.67
C THR A 123 -6.25 4.83 -14.70
N GLN A 124 -6.85 5.18 -13.57
CA GLN A 124 -7.59 6.43 -13.44
C GLN A 124 -6.64 7.63 -13.63
N GLN A 125 -7.20 8.71 -14.17
CA GLN A 125 -6.46 9.96 -14.32
C GLN A 125 -6.44 10.71 -13.00
N TYR A 126 -5.33 10.56 -12.28
CA TYR A 126 -5.07 11.30 -11.05
C TYR A 126 -4.31 12.59 -11.34
N THR A 127 -4.71 13.68 -10.70
CA THR A 127 -4.03 14.97 -10.75
C THR A 127 -2.90 14.99 -9.73
N VAL A 128 -1.93 14.10 -9.91
CA VAL A 128 -0.74 13.94 -9.05
C VAL A 128 0.53 14.33 -9.81
N LYS A 129 1.51 14.91 -9.12
CA LYS A 129 2.76 15.40 -9.72
C LYS A 129 3.71 14.26 -10.07
N ASN A 130 3.87 13.32 -9.14
CA ASN A 130 4.76 12.17 -9.25
C ASN A 130 3.97 10.93 -9.69
N PRO A 131 4.58 10.00 -10.44
CA PRO A 131 3.93 8.74 -10.78
C PRO A 131 3.61 7.93 -9.52
N ILE A 132 2.60 7.07 -9.62
CA ILE A 132 2.36 6.04 -8.60
C ILE A 132 3.53 5.06 -8.61
N LEU A 133 4.06 4.76 -7.43
CA LEU A 133 5.22 3.90 -7.23
C LEU A 133 4.76 2.52 -6.75
N ALA A 134 5.06 1.47 -7.50
CA ALA A 134 4.84 0.08 -7.12
C ALA A 134 6.04 -0.47 -6.36
N ILE A 135 5.81 -1.09 -5.21
CA ILE A 135 6.86 -1.82 -4.48
C ILE A 135 7.26 -3.08 -5.27
N ASP A 136 8.55 -3.22 -5.58
CA ASP A 136 9.11 -4.35 -6.31
C ASP A 136 9.03 -5.67 -5.53
N THR A 137 7.96 -6.43 -5.75
CA THR A 137 7.74 -7.73 -5.09
C THR A 137 8.75 -8.80 -5.53
N GLU A 138 9.38 -8.65 -6.70
CA GLU A 138 10.42 -9.57 -7.17
C GLU A 138 11.73 -9.34 -6.40
N TYR A 139 12.16 -8.08 -6.24
CA TYR A 139 13.31 -7.71 -5.43
C TYR A 139 13.17 -8.18 -3.98
N TYR A 140 12.00 -7.99 -3.37
CA TYR A 140 11.72 -8.42 -1.99
C TYR A 140 11.41 -9.92 -1.86
N LYS A 141 11.38 -10.67 -2.97
CA LYS A 141 11.19 -12.13 -3.02
C LYS A 141 9.93 -12.60 -2.30
N THR A 142 8.87 -11.79 -2.31
CA THR A 142 7.60 -12.14 -1.70
C THR A 142 6.46 -11.32 -2.30
N ASN A 143 5.33 -11.99 -2.51
CA ASN A 143 4.06 -11.35 -2.90
C ASN A 143 3.11 -11.14 -1.72
N ILE A 144 3.54 -11.47 -0.48
CA ILE A 144 2.73 -11.29 0.74
C ILE A 144 2.83 -9.83 1.16
N THR A 145 1.70 -9.12 1.17
CA THR A 145 1.65 -7.66 1.35
C THR A 145 2.37 -7.18 2.59
N LYS A 146 2.02 -7.75 3.74
CA LYS A 146 2.67 -7.43 5.01
C LYS A 146 4.20 -7.58 4.96
N ARG A 147 4.73 -8.55 4.21
CA ARG A 147 6.18 -8.82 4.16
C ARG A 147 6.92 -7.83 3.28
N TYR A 148 6.53 -7.63 2.02
CA TYR A 148 7.26 -6.69 1.17
C TYR A 148 7.07 -5.24 1.60
N VAL A 149 5.91 -4.87 2.17
CA VAL A 149 5.71 -3.53 2.75
C VAL A 149 6.67 -3.33 3.92
N ALA A 150 6.80 -4.28 4.84
CA ALA A 150 7.75 -4.18 5.96
C ALA A 150 9.21 -4.07 5.47
N LEU A 151 9.59 -4.79 4.41
CA LEU A 151 10.93 -4.71 3.84
C LEU A 151 11.18 -3.37 3.13
N PHE A 152 10.17 -2.85 2.42
CA PHE A 152 10.22 -1.52 1.82
C PHE A 152 10.36 -0.41 2.88
N LEU A 153 9.56 -0.49 3.95
CA LEU A 153 9.59 0.46 5.06
C LEU A 153 10.96 0.45 5.77
N LYS A 154 11.54 -0.73 5.96
CA LYS A 154 12.90 -0.87 6.49
C LYS A 154 13.94 -0.20 5.60
N ASP A 155 13.80 -0.29 4.28
CA ASP A 155 14.71 0.37 3.33
C ASP A 155 14.61 1.90 3.35
N ILE A 156 13.53 2.49 3.90
CA ILE A 156 13.35 3.93 4.08
C ILE A 156 13.51 4.37 5.56
N ASP A 157 14.23 3.57 6.35
CA ASP A 157 14.52 3.79 7.78
C ASP A 157 13.29 3.88 8.70
N PHE A 158 12.16 3.29 8.29
CA PHE A 158 10.99 3.08 9.16
C PHE A 158 11.02 1.66 9.75
N LEU A 159 11.32 1.57 11.04
CA LEU A 159 11.56 0.28 11.73
C LEU A 159 10.36 -0.25 12.54
N SER A 160 9.31 0.55 12.68
CA SER A 160 8.10 0.19 13.42
C SER A 160 7.12 -0.60 12.55
N PRO A 161 6.18 -1.36 13.14
CA PRO A 161 4.99 -1.78 12.42
C PRO A 161 4.26 -0.56 11.88
N LEU A 162 3.87 -0.60 10.61
CA LEU A 162 3.06 0.46 10.01
C LEU A 162 1.73 0.55 10.75
N GLN A 163 1.49 1.67 11.42
CA GLN A 163 0.22 1.94 12.10
C GLN A 163 -0.67 2.82 11.24
N ASN A 164 -0.06 3.77 10.54
CA ASN A 164 -0.74 4.73 9.70
C ASN A 164 -0.18 4.73 8.28
N ARG A 165 -0.92 5.31 7.34
CA ARG A 165 -0.58 5.26 5.91
C ARG A 165 0.24 6.45 5.45
N TYR A 166 0.31 7.51 6.25
CA TYR A 166 0.98 8.76 5.91
C TYR A 166 2.25 8.90 6.74
N LEU A 167 3.40 8.89 6.08
CA LEU A 167 4.72 8.96 6.72
C LEU A 167 5.38 10.28 6.33
N LEU A 168 5.58 11.16 7.31
CA LEU A 168 6.22 12.46 7.11
C LEU A 168 7.74 12.30 7.26
N PHE A 169 8.47 12.88 6.31
CA PHE A 169 9.92 12.94 6.30
C PHE A 169 10.40 14.39 6.26
N GLU A 170 11.47 14.67 6.99
CA GLU A 170 12.15 15.97 7.02
C GLU A 170 13.61 15.79 6.61
N LYS A 171 14.00 16.44 5.50
CA LYS A 171 15.34 16.31 4.91
C LYS A 171 15.79 14.85 4.75
N GLY A 172 14.88 13.97 4.35
CA GLY A 172 15.13 12.54 4.15
C GLY A 172 15.02 11.65 5.39
N ASN A 173 14.85 12.21 6.58
CA ASN A 173 14.70 11.43 7.81
C ASN A 173 13.23 11.27 8.17
N PHE A 174 12.84 10.07 8.61
CA PHE A 174 11.51 9.85 9.15
C PHE A 174 11.26 10.76 10.36
N SER A 175 10.16 11.52 10.31
CA SER A 175 9.74 12.43 11.37
C SER A 175 8.62 11.81 12.21
N ARG A 176 7.49 11.48 11.57
CA ARG A 176 6.34 10.86 12.25
C ARG A 176 5.35 10.21 11.30
N GLU A 177 4.49 9.38 11.86
CA GLU A 177 3.26 8.92 11.21
C GLU A 177 2.12 9.94 11.42
N ILE A 178 1.19 10.02 10.46
CA ILE A 178 -0.02 10.83 10.56
C ILE A 178 -1.22 9.89 10.37
N TYR A 179 -2.13 9.85 11.35
CA TYR A 179 -3.34 9.01 11.27
C TYR A 179 -4.37 9.59 10.29
N ASP A 180 -4.74 10.85 10.51
CA ASP A 180 -5.66 11.62 9.68
C ASP A 180 -4.99 12.95 9.29
N ILE A 181 -4.70 13.09 8.01
CA ILE A 181 -3.93 14.22 7.48
C ILE A 181 -4.69 15.54 7.52
N PHE A 182 -6.02 15.52 7.39
CA PHE A 182 -6.84 16.73 7.37
C PHE A 182 -7.23 17.15 8.78
N ASN A 183 -7.43 16.19 9.68
CA ASN A 183 -7.62 16.51 11.10
C ASN A 183 -6.33 17.05 11.74
N ASP A 184 -5.16 16.52 11.38
CA ASP A 184 -3.86 17.04 11.83
C ASP A 184 -3.62 18.50 11.38
N GLU A 185 -4.04 18.85 10.16
CA GLU A 185 -3.99 20.24 9.66
C GLU A 185 -4.88 21.15 10.49
N LYS A 186 -6.12 20.73 10.76
CA LYS A 186 -7.09 21.51 11.53
C LYS A 186 -6.59 21.81 12.94
N LEU A 187 -6.05 20.81 13.65
CA LEU A 187 -5.52 20.97 15.01
C LEU A 187 -4.38 21.99 15.05
N LYS A 188 -3.45 21.94 14.09
CA LYS A 188 -2.35 22.92 14.01
C LYS A 188 -2.82 24.35 13.74
N LEU A 189 -3.86 24.50 12.93
CA LEU A 189 -4.45 25.82 12.67
C LEU A 189 -5.13 26.38 13.92
N GLU A 190 -5.84 25.55 14.68
CA GLU A 190 -6.46 25.94 15.96
C GLU A 190 -5.40 26.33 17.00
N GLU A 191 -4.31 25.56 17.13
CA GLU A 191 -3.18 25.91 18.01
C GLU A 191 -2.52 27.23 17.61
N ALA A 192 -2.30 27.47 16.31
CA ALA A 192 -1.68 28.70 15.81
C ALA A 192 -2.54 29.96 15.99
N LEU A 193 -3.87 29.81 16.12
CA LEU A 193 -4.79 30.92 16.39
C LEU A 193 -4.91 31.25 17.90
N THR A 194 -4.29 30.43 18.76
CA THR A 194 -4.32 30.58 20.22
C THR A 194 -3.09 31.34 20.75
N TYR A 195 -2.15 31.71 19.88
CA TYR A 195 -0.94 32.52 20.17
C TYR A 195 -0.94 33.84 19.39
#